data_AF-A0A3E2HBZ7-F1
#
_entry.id   AF-A0A3E2HBZ7-F1
#
_cell.length_a   1.000
_cell.length_b   1.000
_cell.length_c   1.000
_cell.angle_alpha   90.00
_cell.angle_beta   90.00
_cell.angle_gamma   90.00
#
_symmetry.space_group_name_H-M   'P 1'
#
loop_
_entity.id
_entity.type
_entity.pdbx_description
1 polymer ?
#
loop_
_entity_poly.entity_id
_entity_poly.type
_entity_poly.pdbx_seq_one_letter_code
_entity_poly.pdbx_strand_id
1 'polypeptide(L)'
;MARKTSVETRCMDTVALLGDASHPTLPYQAQGAAMAVEDGVVVGLLLTRLLERGLASDLKKRRAQLTSLLKLYESLRKERTEINVLGAIQSQEFYHLSNGNLQIERDNLISELPKSGWQGSCKWNWGDAGYQSSLLGFDVIADAKRGFDKWFESRSNDVVTTNAANFQ
;
A
#
# COMPACT_ATOMS: atom_id res chain seq x y z
N MET A 1 -22.55 -8.49 -8.07
CA MET A 1 -21.51 -9.35 -7.49
C MET A 1 -20.39 -8.42 -7.02
N ALA A 2 -20.20 -8.23 -5.71
CA ALA A 2 -19.12 -7.37 -5.21
C ALA A 2 -17.77 -7.98 -5.59
N ARG A 3 -16.97 -7.29 -6.41
CA ARG A 3 -15.60 -7.73 -6.71
C ARG A 3 -14.79 -7.63 -5.43
N LYS A 4 -14.15 -8.73 -5.01
CA LYS A 4 -13.13 -8.69 -3.95
C LYS A 4 -11.98 -7.82 -4.48
N THR A 5 -11.73 -6.70 -3.80
CA THR A 5 -10.75 -5.68 -4.22
C THR A 5 -9.31 -6.06 -3.86
N SER A 6 -9.11 -7.04 -2.95
CA SER A 6 -7.80 -7.54 -2.57
C SER A 6 -7.86 -8.94 -1.96
N VAL A 7 -6.72 -9.63 -1.93
CA VAL A 7 -6.54 -10.87 -1.15
C VAL A 7 -6.52 -10.52 0.34
N GLU A 8 -7.33 -11.21 1.15
CA GLU A 8 -7.46 -10.94 2.59
C GLU A 8 -6.16 -11.16 3.37
N THR A 9 -5.44 -12.22 3.01
CA THR A 9 -4.14 -12.62 3.59
C THR A 9 -3.09 -12.70 2.48
N ARG A 10 -2.08 -11.85 2.55
CA ARG A 10 -0.97 -11.72 1.61
C ARG A 10 0.30 -12.39 2.11
N CYS A 11 0.39 -12.65 3.42
CA CYS A 11 1.55 -13.29 4.03
C CYS A 11 1.14 -14.52 4.85
N MET A 12 1.84 -15.63 4.64
CA MET A 12 1.70 -16.83 5.47
C MET A 12 3.09 -17.36 5.82
N ASP A 13 3.39 -17.36 7.12
CA ASP A 13 4.69 -17.77 7.63
C ASP A 13 5.83 -16.97 6.95
N THR A 14 6.77 -17.61 6.26
CA THR A 14 7.87 -16.95 5.55
C THR A 14 7.61 -16.77 4.04
N VAL A 15 6.34 -16.73 3.64
CA VAL A 15 5.90 -16.53 2.25
C VAL A 15 5.04 -15.27 2.16
N ALA A 16 5.30 -14.45 1.13
CA ALA A 16 4.55 -13.22 0.86
C ALA A 16 4.15 -13.13 -0.62
N LEU A 17 2.95 -12.59 -0.88
CA LEU A 17 2.46 -12.21 -2.20
C LEU A 17 2.78 -10.73 -2.47
N LEU A 18 3.12 -10.41 -3.72
CA LEU A 18 3.44 -9.07 -4.20
C LEU A 18 2.86 -8.87 -5.61
N GLY A 19 2.69 -7.62 -6.03
CA GLY A 19 2.19 -7.29 -7.37
C GLY A 19 0.80 -7.88 -7.66
N ASP A 20 0.56 -8.26 -8.91
CA ASP A 20 -0.73 -8.77 -9.38
C ASP A 20 -1.20 -10.05 -8.67
N ALA A 21 -0.29 -10.83 -8.08
CA ALA A 21 -0.68 -11.98 -7.25
C ALA A 21 -1.36 -11.54 -5.94
N SER A 22 -1.11 -10.32 -5.49
CA SER A 22 -1.67 -9.75 -4.26
C SER A 22 -2.77 -8.72 -4.51
N HIS A 23 -2.64 -7.88 -5.53
CA HIS A 23 -3.51 -6.72 -5.78
C HIS A 23 -3.70 -6.45 -7.29
N PRO A 24 -4.33 -7.38 -8.02
CA PRO A 24 -4.59 -7.18 -9.44
C PRO A 24 -5.48 -5.95 -9.64
N THR A 25 -5.11 -5.08 -10.58
CA THR A 25 -5.79 -3.80 -10.81
C THR A 25 -6.14 -3.59 -12.29
N LEU A 26 -7.11 -2.72 -12.54
CA LEU A 26 -7.48 -2.31 -13.88
C LEU A 26 -6.46 -1.29 -14.44
N PRO A 27 -6.24 -1.24 -15.76
CA PRO A 27 -5.23 -0.39 -16.37
C PRO A 27 -5.62 1.10 -16.46
N TYR A 28 -6.54 1.59 -15.62
CA TYR A 28 -7.10 2.95 -15.71
C TYR A 28 -6.31 4.03 -14.98
N GLN A 29 -5.29 3.65 -14.21
CA GLN A 29 -4.39 4.59 -13.50
C GLN A 29 -2.90 4.36 -13.79
N ALA A 30 -2.55 3.34 -14.58
CA ALA A 30 -1.18 2.91 -14.83
C ALA A 30 -0.33 2.64 -13.55
N GLN A 31 -0.98 2.35 -12.41
CA GLN A 31 -0.31 2.16 -11.12
C GLN A 31 0.01 0.70 -10.77
N GLY A 32 -0.44 -0.30 -11.55
CA GLY A 32 -0.20 -1.71 -11.22
C GLY A 32 1.29 -2.05 -11.06
N ALA A 33 2.09 -1.68 -12.07
CA ALA A 33 3.53 -1.88 -12.03
C ALA A 33 4.22 -1.04 -10.94
N ALA A 34 3.77 0.21 -10.73
CA ALA A 34 4.31 1.07 -9.68
C ALA A 34 4.09 0.45 -8.29
N MET A 35 2.90 -0.09 -8.01
CA MET A 35 2.59 -0.79 -6.76
C MET A 35 3.47 -2.04 -6.57
N ALA A 36 3.72 -2.82 -7.64
CA ALA A 36 4.58 -3.98 -7.57
C ALA A 36 6.05 -3.59 -7.27
N VAL A 37 6.53 -2.49 -7.84
CA VAL A 37 7.86 -1.93 -7.53
C VAL A 37 7.91 -1.45 -6.08
N GLU A 38 6.91 -0.71 -5.62
CA GLU A 38 6.78 -0.28 -4.22
C GLU A 38 6.84 -1.49 -3.26
N ASP A 39 6.14 -2.59 -3.55
CA ASP A 39 6.18 -3.81 -2.74
C ASP A 39 7.60 -4.39 -2.62
N GLY A 40 8.31 -4.49 -3.75
CA GLY A 40 9.69 -4.98 -3.79
C GLY A 40 10.63 -4.10 -2.96
N VAL A 41 10.47 -2.79 -3.05
CA VAL A 41 11.22 -1.82 -2.24
C VAL A 41 10.95 -2.04 -0.75
N VAL A 42 9.69 -2.18 -0.34
CA VAL A 42 9.35 -2.39 1.08
C VAL A 42 9.94 -3.70 1.59
N VAL A 43 9.73 -4.83 0.92
CA VAL A 43 10.28 -6.12 1.37
C VAL A 43 11.80 -6.08 1.46
N GLY A 44 12.47 -5.56 0.42
CA GLY A 44 13.92 -5.44 0.39
C GLY A 44 14.47 -4.57 1.53
N LEU A 45 13.83 -3.42 1.79
CA LEU A 45 14.21 -2.52 2.87
C LEU A 45 14.04 -3.18 4.24
N LEU A 46 12.87 -3.78 4.50
CA LEU A 46 12.57 -4.41 5.78
C LEU A 46 13.53 -5.57 6.07
N LEU A 47 13.84 -6.40 5.07
CA LEU A 47 14.80 -7.50 5.21
C LEU A 47 16.21 -6.99 5.49
N THR A 48 16.66 -5.95 4.77
CA THR A 48 17.98 -5.33 4.98
C THR A 48 18.10 -4.78 6.39
N ARG A 49 17.09 -4.03 6.85
CA ARG A 49 17.04 -3.49 8.21
C ARG A 49 17.05 -4.60 9.28
N LEU A 50 16.34 -5.71 9.05
CA LEU A 50 16.36 -6.85 9.97
C LEU A 50 17.76 -7.49 10.05
N LEU A 51 18.45 -7.62 8.91
CA LEU A 51 19.82 -8.14 8.87
C LEU A 51 20.78 -7.24 9.65
N GLU A 52 20.69 -5.92 9.48
CA GLU A 52 21.50 -4.93 10.21
C GLU A 52 21.26 -4.97 11.73
N ARG A 53 20.02 -5.22 12.15
CA ARG A 53 19.64 -5.30 13.58
C ARG A 53 19.93 -6.64 14.23
N GLY A 54 20.25 -7.67 13.44
CA GLY A 54 20.57 -9.00 13.92
C GLY A 54 19.45 -10.01 13.64
N LEU A 55 19.70 -10.87 12.66
CA LEU A 55 18.88 -12.04 12.39
C LEU A 55 19.30 -13.20 13.29
N ALA A 56 18.34 -13.86 13.93
CA ALA A 56 18.64 -14.97 14.84
C ALA A 56 19.32 -16.14 14.12
N SER A 57 20.34 -16.70 14.76
CA SER A 57 21.04 -17.91 14.30
C SER A 57 20.13 -19.14 14.41
N ASP A 58 19.40 -19.27 15.51
CA ASP A 58 18.39 -20.31 15.74
C ASP A 58 17.26 -20.25 14.71
N LEU A 59 16.97 -21.39 14.07
CA LEU A 59 16.00 -21.47 12.98
C LEU A 59 14.58 -21.11 13.41
N LYS A 60 14.18 -21.51 14.62
CA LYS A 60 12.82 -21.24 15.13
C LYS A 60 12.63 -19.75 15.40
N LYS A 61 13.60 -19.11 16.05
CA LYS A 61 13.60 -17.65 16.29
C LYS A 61 13.68 -16.87 14.99
N ARG A 62 14.51 -17.31 14.04
CA ARG A 62 14.63 -16.70 12.71
C ARG A 62 13.30 -16.72 11.96
N ARG A 63 12.64 -17.88 11.92
CA ARG A 63 11.34 -18.04 11.30
C ARG A 63 10.31 -17.10 11.93
N ALA A 64 10.26 -17.03 13.26
CA ALA A 64 9.36 -16.12 13.97
C ALA A 64 9.64 -14.63 13.67
N GLN A 65 10.91 -14.22 13.55
CA GLN A 65 11.28 -12.85 13.14
C GLN A 65 10.81 -12.55 11.72
N LEU A 66 11.10 -13.43 10.76
CA LEU A 66 10.69 -13.27 9.36
C LEU A 66 9.18 -13.24 9.21
N THR A 67 8.46 -14.15 9.86
CA THR A 67 6.98 -14.19 9.83
C THR A 67 6.38 -12.90 10.38
N SER A 68 6.93 -12.35 11.48
CA SER A 68 6.47 -11.07 12.02
C SER A 68 6.82 -9.88 11.12
N LEU A 69 7.98 -9.91 10.45
CA LEU A 69 8.39 -8.89 9.50
C LEU A 69 7.50 -8.87 8.25
N LEU A 70 7.12 -10.05 7.74
CA LEU A 70 6.22 -10.14 6.59
C LEU A 70 4.80 -9.67 6.92
N LYS A 71 4.34 -9.85 8.16
CA LYS A 71 3.09 -9.22 8.64
C LYS A 71 3.18 -7.69 8.67
N LEU A 72 4.34 -7.13 9.03
CA LEU A 72 4.56 -5.69 8.90
C LEU A 72 4.48 -5.25 7.44
N TYR A 73 5.18 -5.94 6.53
CA TYR A 73 5.09 -5.67 5.08
C TYR A 73 3.62 -5.66 4.62
N GLU A 74 2.86 -6.70 4.95
CA GLU A 74 1.43 -6.78 4.62
C GLU A 74 0.67 -5.56 5.13
N SER A 75 0.86 -5.18 6.40
CA SER A 75 0.17 -4.03 7.00
C SER A 75 0.48 -2.70 6.33
N LEU A 76 1.72 -2.49 5.88
CA LEU A 76 2.15 -1.27 5.20
C LEU A 76 1.59 -1.18 3.77
N ARG A 77 1.42 -2.33 3.10
CA ARG A 77 1.00 -2.39 1.70
C ARG A 77 -0.49 -2.56 1.51
N LYS A 78 -1.22 -3.09 2.50
CA LYS A 78 -2.63 -3.49 2.33
C LYS A 78 -3.52 -2.32 1.94
N GLU A 79 -3.57 -1.30 2.78
CA GLU A 79 -4.41 -0.12 2.57
C GLU A 79 -3.98 0.66 1.32
N ARG A 80 -2.66 0.86 1.15
CA ARG A 80 -2.09 1.59 0.00
C ARG A 80 -2.52 1.00 -1.34
N THR A 81 -2.43 -0.32 -1.51
CA THR A 81 -2.78 -0.94 -2.78
C THR A 81 -4.29 -1.08 -2.97
N GLU A 82 -5.06 -1.22 -1.89
CA GLU A 82 -6.53 -1.23 -1.95
C GLU A 82 -7.09 0.12 -2.42
N ILE A 83 -6.56 1.24 -1.91
CA ILE A 83 -6.95 2.59 -2.35
C ILE A 83 -6.70 2.77 -3.85
N ASN A 84 -5.57 2.28 -4.36
CA ASN A 84 -5.25 2.35 -5.78
C ASN A 84 -6.15 1.45 -6.64
N VAL A 85 -6.44 0.23 -6.22
CA VAL A 85 -7.37 -0.65 -6.94
C VAL A 85 -8.77 -0.02 -7.01
N LEU A 86 -9.24 0.55 -5.89
CA LEU A 86 -10.52 1.26 -5.84
C LEU A 86 -10.53 2.50 -6.75
N GLY A 87 -9.45 3.27 -6.77
CA GLY A 87 -9.27 4.39 -7.68
C GLY A 87 -9.41 3.97 -9.15
N ALA A 88 -8.81 2.85 -9.53
CA ALA A 88 -8.86 2.35 -10.90
C ALA A 88 -10.27 1.86 -11.30
N ILE A 89 -11.02 1.29 -10.36
CA ILE A 89 -12.43 0.92 -10.56
C ILE A 89 -13.28 2.18 -10.77
N GLN A 90 -13.09 3.21 -9.95
CA GLN A 90 -13.80 4.48 -10.11
C GLN A 90 -13.50 5.13 -11.46
N SER A 91 -12.23 5.11 -11.90
CA SER A 91 -11.84 5.61 -13.21
C SER A 91 -12.47 4.80 -14.35
N GLN A 92 -12.62 3.47 -14.20
CA GLN A 92 -13.34 2.64 -15.18
C GLN A 92 -14.75 3.17 -15.42
N GLU A 93 -15.53 3.37 -14.35
CA GLU A 93 -16.91 3.83 -14.43
C GLU A 93 -16.99 5.22 -15.08
N PHE A 94 -16.09 6.11 -14.68
CA PHE A 94 -16.03 7.48 -15.19
C PHE A 94 -15.73 7.53 -16.69
N TYR A 95 -14.79 6.71 -17.19
CA TYR A 95 -14.44 6.69 -18.60
C TYR A 95 -15.52 6.07 -19.49
N HIS A 96 -16.31 5.14 -18.96
CA HIS A 96 -17.28 4.35 -19.74
C HIS A 96 -18.74 4.75 -19.50
N LEU A 97 -19.01 5.99 -19.06
CA LEU A 97 -20.38 6.49 -18.97
C LEU A 97 -21.07 6.42 -20.34
N SER A 98 -22.27 5.85 -20.36
CA SER A 98 -23.15 5.88 -21.53
C SER A 98 -23.53 7.33 -21.87
N ASN A 99 -23.79 7.57 -23.16
CA ASN A 99 -24.29 8.85 -23.64
C ASN A 99 -25.53 9.29 -22.85
N GLY A 100 -25.51 10.51 -22.32
CA GLY A 100 -26.59 11.06 -21.51
C GLY A 100 -26.12 12.16 -20.56
N ASN A 101 -27.00 12.59 -19.66
CA ASN A 101 -26.75 13.74 -18.79
C ASN A 101 -25.48 13.60 -17.94
N LEU A 102 -25.19 12.39 -17.43
CA LEU A 102 -23.99 12.15 -16.63
C LEU A 102 -22.70 12.26 -17.44
N GLN A 103 -22.72 11.81 -18.71
CA GLN A 103 -21.58 11.97 -19.61
C GLN A 103 -21.38 13.44 -20.00
N ILE A 104 -22.46 14.21 -20.19
CA ILE A 104 -22.36 15.65 -20.46
C ILE A 104 -21.81 16.40 -19.24
N GLU A 105 -22.28 16.10 -18.02
CA GLU A 105 -21.75 16.68 -16.78
C GLU A 105 -20.25 16.40 -16.64
N ARG A 106 -19.84 15.15 -16.91
CA ARG A 106 -18.44 14.72 -16.91
C ARG A 106 -17.59 15.52 -17.89
N ASP A 107 -18.05 15.67 -19.13
CA ASP A 107 -17.27 16.32 -20.19
C ASP A 107 -17.14 17.83 -19.94
N ASN A 108 -18.18 18.44 -19.38
CA ASN A 108 -18.13 19.82 -18.88
C ASN A 108 -17.13 19.96 -17.72
N LEU A 109 -17.13 19.03 -16.77
CA LEU A 109 -16.15 19.03 -15.67
C LEU A 109 -14.71 18.96 -16.22
N ILE A 110 -14.44 18.06 -17.16
CA ILE A 110 -13.10 17.90 -17.75
C ILE A 110 -12.66 19.15 -18.52
N SER A 111 -13.56 19.79 -19.27
CA SER A 111 -13.21 20.96 -20.09
C SER A 111 -12.80 22.19 -19.26
N GLU A 112 -13.19 22.24 -17.99
CA GLU A 112 -12.82 23.31 -17.06
C GLU A 112 -11.46 23.06 -16.37
N LEU A 113 -10.98 21.80 -16.27
CA LEU A 113 -9.71 21.47 -15.59
C LEU A 113 -8.48 22.22 -16.13
N PRO A 114 -8.30 22.39 -17.46
CA PRO A 114 -7.17 23.17 -17.97
C PRO A 114 -7.19 24.63 -17.50
N LYS A 115 -8.37 25.21 -17.26
CA LYS A 115 -8.50 26.60 -16.81
C LYS A 115 -8.04 26.78 -15.36
N SER A 116 -8.19 25.76 -14.52
CA SER A 116 -7.63 25.76 -13.17
C SER A 116 -6.15 25.38 -13.13
N GLY A 117 -5.54 25.07 -14.28
CA GLY A 117 -4.19 24.52 -14.34
C GLY A 117 -4.09 23.16 -13.65
N TRP A 118 -5.17 22.37 -13.69
CA TRP A 118 -5.28 21.08 -13.00
C TRP A 118 -5.13 21.18 -11.48
N GLN A 119 -5.49 22.33 -10.91
CA GLN A 119 -5.50 22.57 -9.47
C GLN A 119 -6.93 22.49 -8.91
N GLY A 120 -7.02 22.21 -7.61
CA GLY A 120 -8.27 22.17 -6.86
C GLY A 120 -8.91 20.79 -6.79
N SER A 121 -10.10 20.76 -6.19
CA SER A 121 -10.87 19.54 -6.00
C SER A 121 -11.66 19.17 -7.24
N CYS A 122 -11.79 17.88 -7.54
CA CYS A 122 -12.57 17.39 -8.66
C CYS A 122 -13.35 16.13 -8.30
N LYS A 123 -14.59 16.02 -8.79
CA LYS A 123 -15.41 14.80 -8.63
C LYS A 123 -14.77 13.59 -9.33
N TRP A 124 -13.98 13.85 -10.38
CA TRP A 124 -13.15 12.85 -11.02
C TRP A 124 -11.81 12.76 -10.31
N ASN A 125 -11.50 11.59 -9.78
CA ASN A 125 -10.27 11.35 -9.01
C ASN A 125 -9.00 11.81 -9.74
N TRP A 126 -8.85 11.53 -11.03
CA TRP A 126 -7.66 11.92 -11.78
C TRP A 126 -7.62 13.42 -12.12
N GLY A 127 -8.75 14.12 -12.06
CA GLY A 127 -8.78 15.58 -12.15
C GLY A 127 -8.56 16.27 -10.81
N ASP A 128 -8.54 15.54 -9.70
CA ASP A 128 -8.39 16.08 -8.35
C ASP A 128 -6.91 16.21 -7.99
N ALA A 129 -6.47 17.44 -7.73
CA ALA A 129 -5.06 17.74 -7.48
C ALA A 129 -4.56 17.08 -6.17
N GLY A 130 -5.42 17.00 -5.15
CA GLY A 130 -5.09 16.38 -3.87
C GLY A 130 -4.92 14.87 -4.01
N TYR A 131 -5.83 14.23 -4.74
CA TYR A 131 -5.76 12.82 -5.06
C TYR A 131 -4.50 12.48 -5.86
N GLN A 132 -4.20 13.22 -6.94
CA GLN A 132 -2.99 13.01 -7.73
C GLN A 132 -1.72 13.18 -6.90
N SER A 133 -1.66 14.23 -6.06
CA SER A 133 -0.51 14.49 -5.18
C SER A 133 -0.32 13.36 -4.17
N SER A 134 -1.40 12.86 -3.57
CA SER A 134 -1.36 11.72 -2.65
C SER A 134 -0.93 10.43 -3.35
N LEU A 135 -1.48 10.17 -4.54
CA LEU A 135 -1.22 8.95 -5.30
C LEU A 135 0.22 8.86 -5.80
N LEU A 136 0.72 9.94 -6.42
CA LEU A 136 2.01 9.99 -7.10
C LEU A 136 3.15 10.43 -6.17
N GLY A 137 2.83 11.19 -5.13
CA GLY A 137 3.80 11.71 -4.15
C GLY A 137 4.05 10.78 -2.96
N PHE A 138 3.51 9.57 -2.96
CA PHE A 138 3.66 8.64 -1.84
C PHE A 138 5.12 8.19 -1.67
N ASP A 139 5.76 8.61 -0.58
CA ASP A 139 7.11 8.18 -0.23
C ASP A 139 7.08 6.82 0.49
N VAL A 140 7.11 5.75 -0.32
CA VAL A 140 7.14 4.37 0.15
C VAL A 140 8.36 4.05 1.01
N ILE A 141 9.49 4.69 0.77
CA ILE A 141 10.74 4.44 1.50
C ILE A 141 10.62 5.01 2.91
N ALA A 142 10.19 6.26 3.04
CA ALA A 142 9.98 6.88 4.34
C ALA A 142 8.91 6.13 5.14
N ASP A 143 7.84 5.68 4.47
CA ASP A 143 6.80 4.88 5.12
C ASP A 143 7.32 3.55 5.67
N ALA A 144 8.04 2.79 4.85
CA ALA A 144 8.64 1.53 5.28
C ALA A 144 9.66 1.70 6.42
N LYS A 145 10.47 2.77 6.40
CA LYS A 145 11.40 3.10 7.48
C LYS A 145 10.65 3.36 8.79
N ARG A 146 9.66 4.25 8.77
CA ARG A 146 8.83 4.55 9.96
C ARG A 146 8.13 3.30 10.49
N GLY A 147 7.60 2.48 9.59
CA GLY A 147 6.94 1.21 9.94
C GLY A 147 7.90 0.24 10.62
N PHE A 148 9.11 0.06 10.06
CA PHE A 148 10.13 -0.79 10.65
C PHE A 148 10.56 -0.31 12.03
N ASP A 149 10.85 1.00 12.18
CA ASP A 149 11.36 1.54 13.44
C ASP A 149 10.34 1.34 14.58
N LYS A 150 9.05 1.65 14.32
CA LYS A 150 7.95 1.36 15.28
C LYS A 150 7.81 -0.13 15.61
N TRP A 151 7.88 -0.98 14.59
CA TRP A 151 7.78 -2.44 14.78
C TRP A 151 8.96 -3.02 15.57
N PHE A 152 10.16 -2.45 15.42
CA PHE A 152 11.35 -2.91 16.13
C PHE A 152 11.33 -2.46 17.60
N GLU A 153 10.87 -1.22 17.86
CA GLU A 153 10.73 -0.68 19.21
C GLU A 153 9.71 -1.46 20.05
N SER A 154 8.54 -1.77 19.49
CA SER A 154 7.50 -2.53 20.22
C SER A 154 8.01 -3.89 20.70
N ARG A 155 8.79 -4.58 19.87
CA ARG A 155 9.40 -5.87 20.20
C ARG A 155 10.51 -5.80 21.24
N SER A 156 11.23 -4.68 21.28
CA SER A 156 12.27 -4.46 22.29
C SER A 156 11.64 -4.26 23.66
N ASN A 157 10.51 -3.55 23.72
CA ASN A 157 9.75 -3.33 24.95
C ASN A 157 9.12 -4.62 25.49
N ASP A 158 8.60 -5.49 24.62
CA ASP A 158 8.05 -6.80 25.02
C ASP A 158 9.09 -7.72 25.68
N VAL A 159 10.35 -7.64 25.26
CA VAL A 159 11.44 -8.42 25.89
C VAL A 159 11.77 -7.89 27.28
N VAL A 160 11.76 -6.56 27.45
CA VAL A 160 12.06 -5.92 28.75
C VAL A 160 10.97 -6.20 29.79
N THR A 161 9.70 -6.11 29.43
CA THR A 161 8.58 -6.43 30.33
C THR A 161 8.52 -7.91 30.67
N THR A 162 8.78 -8.81 29.71
CA THR A 162 8.83 -10.26 29.98
C THR A 162 9.95 -10.62 30.96
N ASN A 163 11.12 -9.96 30.85
CA ASN A 163 12.21 -10.20 31.79
C ASN A 163 11.91 -9.64 33.18
N ALA A 164 11.26 -8.48 33.29
CA ALA A 164 10.88 -7.89 34.57
C ALA A 164 9.84 -8.72 35.34
N ALA A 165 8.91 -9.38 34.63
CA ALA A 165 7.89 -10.25 35.24
C ALA A 165 8.45 -11.59 35.77
N ASN A 166 9.65 -12.01 35.34
CA ASN A 166 10.29 -13.26 35.78
C ASN A 166 11.20 -13.09 37.00
N PHE A 167 11.30 -11.87 37.57
CA PHE A 167 12.07 -11.55 38.78
C PHE A 167 11.19 -11.23 40.00
N GLN A 168 9.91 -11.64 39.99
CA GLN A 168 9.00 -11.56 41.14
C GLN A 168 8.59 -12.94 41.65
#